data_AF-A0A3D8QRA9-F1
#
_entry.id   AF-A0A3D8QRA9-F1
#
_cell.length_a   1.000
_cell.length_b   1.000
_cell.length_c   1.000
_cell.angle_alpha   90.00
_cell.angle_beta   90.00
_cell.angle_gamma   90.00
#
_symmetry.space_group_name_H-M   'P 1'
#
loop_
_entity.id
_entity.type
_entity.pdbx_description
1 polymer ?
#
loop_
_entity_poly.entity_id
_entity_poly.type
_entity_poly.pdbx_seq_one_letter_code
_entity_poly.pdbx_strand_id
1 'polypeptide(L)'
;MESKALTSRHPLQRLESPSRSASALIHTLGLVSFSLTFKYLLDFPTFINSSYGWHFQYLTILGLSVATLTFVCALLADLTLSPTLFRAKNILALCSTPLEVLISILYWGISAIDRSLVVPPEIHIAPWADIGFHAMPSILLTLDLLFFSPPWTLGHVPAMGLSSAIAVGYWAWVEECFRHNGLYAAAHPPVYGRGAADDGQHGVAEMDVC
;
A
#
# COMPACT_ATOMS: atom_id res chain seq x y z
N MET A 1 11.11 -54.34 21.21
CA MET A 1 11.51 -53.08 21.87
C MET A 1 12.05 -52.16 20.77
N GLU A 2 11.18 -51.54 19.98
CA GLU A 2 11.60 -50.58 18.95
C GLU A 2 10.40 -49.84 18.36
N SER A 3 10.32 -48.54 18.63
CA SER A 3 9.76 -47.54 17.73
C SER A 3 10.17 -46.17 18.28
N LYS A 4 11.37 -45.73 17.91
CA LYS A 4 11.92 -44.43 18.29
C LYS A 4 12.40 -43.70 17.04
N ALA A 5 11.54 -43.63 16.02
CA ALA A 5 11.90 -43.05 14.73
C ALA A 5 10.70 -42.36 14.05
N LEU A 6 10.05 -41.39 14.71
CA LEU A 6 9.00 -40.58 14.06
C LEU A 6 8.96 -39.12 14.54
N THR A 7 10.09 -38.44 14.75
CA THR A 7 10.13 -36.96 14.70
C THR A 7 11.56 -36.45 14.55
N SER A 8 12.21 -36.73 13.42
CA SER A 8 13.40 -35.97 13.04
C SER A 8 12.94 -34.56 12.66
N ARG A 9 13.08 -33.60 13.58
CA ARG A 9 12.82 -32.18 13.28
C ARG A 9 13.75 -31.76 12.15
N HIS A 10 13.20 -31.13 11.11
CA HIS A 10 14.05 -30.56 10.06
C HIS A 10 14.92 -29.45 10.68
N PRO A 11 16.23 -29.36 10.40
CA PRO A 11 17.14 -28.42 11.07
C PRO A 11 16.75 -26.93 10.91
N LEU A 12 15.88 -26.62 9.94
CA LEU A 12 15.31 -25.28 9.72
C LEU A 12 13.89 -25.09 10.29
N GLN A 13 13.26 -26.13 10.84
CA GLN A 13 11.91 -26.07 11.40
C GLN A 13 11.95 -25.49 12.82
N ARG A 14 11.75 -24.16 12.91
CA ARG A 14 11.81 -23.42 14.19
C ARG A 14 10.53 -23.52 15.02
N LEU A 15 9.38 -23.80 14.39
CA LEU A 15 8.08 -23.91 15.04
C LEU A 15 7.33 -25.17 14.59
N GLU A 16 6.42 -25.67 15.42
CA GLU A 16 5.44 -26.66 15.00
C GLU A 16 4.60 -26.11 13.83
N SER A 17 4.02 -26.98 13.01
CA SER A 17 3.24 -26.55 11.83
C SER A 17 2.27 -25.43 12.24
N PRO A 18 2.26 -24.28 11.54
CA PRO A 18 1.49 -23.12 11.97
C PRO A 18 0.03 -23.49 12.19
N SER A 19 -0.56 -23.05 13.31
CA SER A 19 -1.98 -23.28 13.58
C SER A 19 -2.82 -22.61 12.49
N ARG A 20 -3.60 -23.41 11.75
CA ARG A 20 -4.52 -22.93 10.70
C ARG A 20 -5.46 -21.85 11.23
N SER A 21 -6.01 -22.03 12.42
CA SER A 21 -6.91 -21.06 13.04
C SER A 21 -6.21 -19.75 13.39
N ALA A 22 -4.95 -19.82 13.83
CA ALA A 22 -4.14 -18.64 14.08
C ALA A 22 -3.79 -17.89 12.78
N SER A 23 -3.44 -18.63 11.72
CA SER A 23 -3.23 -18.10 10.36
C SER A 23 -4.47 -17.36 9.86
N ALA A 24 -5.62 -18.03 9.88
CA ALA A 24 -6.89 -17.45 9.43
C ALA A 24 -7.30 -16.22 10.25
N LEU A 25 -7.02 -16.21 11.56
CA LEU A 25 -7.26 -15.06 12.42
C LEU A 25 -6.41 -13.85 12.00
N ILE A 26 -5.11 -14.04 11.79
CA ILE A 26 -4.20 -12.98 11.33
C ILE A 26 -4.63 -12.43 9.96
N HIS A 27 -4.98 -13.30 9.02
CA HIS A 27 -5.46 -12.87 7.70
C HIS A 27 -6.78 -12.10 7.80
N THR A 28 -7.69 -12.54 8.66
CA THR A 28 -8.96 -11.83 8.89
C THR A 28 -8.72 -10.46 9.52
N LEU A 29 -7.89 -10.38 10.55
CA LEU A 29 -7.53 -9.12 11.21
C LEU A 29 -6.88 -8.14 10.23
N GLY A 30 -6.00 -8.64 9.35
CA GLY A 30 -5.40 -7.80 8.32
C GLY A 30 -6.40 -7.31 7.28
N LEU A 31 -7.29 -8.18 6.80
CA LEU A 31 -8.35 -7.74 5.87
C LEU A 31 -9.27 -6.69 6.49
N VAL A 32 -9.62 -6.83 7.77
CA VAL A 32 -10.37 -5.80 8.50
C VAL A 32 -9.56 -4.50 8.56
N SER A 33 -8.30 -4.57 8.98
CA SER A 33 -7.40 -3.40 9.04
C SER A 33 -7.31 -2.68 7.69
N PHE A 34 -7.03 -3.41 6.61
CA PHE A 34 -6.85 -2.84 5.27
C PHE A 34 -8.16 -2.28 4.72
N SER A 35 -9.29 -2.94 5.01
CA SER A 35 -10.62 -2.45 4.62
C SER A 35 -10.97 -1.13 5.33
N LEU A 36 -10.64 -1.00 6.60
CA LEU A 36 -10.82 0.27 7.34
C LEU A 36 -9.92 1.38 6.77
N THR A 37 -8.70 1.04 6.37
CA THR A 37 -7.79 1.97 5.70
C THR A 37 -8.33 2.42 4.32
N PHE A 38 -8.85 1.50 3.49
CA PHE A 38 -9.52 1.89 2.23
C PHE A 38 -10.79 2.70 2.47
N LYS A 39 -11.57 2.35 3.49
CA LYS A 39 -12.76 3.11 3.88
C LYS A 39 -12.40 4.54 4.28
N TYR A 40 -11.27 4.76 4.95
CA TYR A 40 -10.80 6.11 5.27
C TYR A 40 -10.65 7.00 4.04
N LEU A 41 -10.14 6.46 2.92
CA LEU A 41 -10.01 7.22 1.66
C LEU A 41 -11.35 7.67 1.06
N LEU A 42 -12.42 6.93 1.37
CA LEU A 42 -13.78 7.25 0.95
C LEU A 42 -14.43 8.28 1.89
N ASP A 43 -14.21 8.12 3.19
CA ASP A 43 -14.82 8.97 4.22
C ASP A 43 -14.16 10.36 4.30
N PHE A 44 -12.88 10.47 3.94
CA PHE A 44 -12.09 11.71 4.01
C PHE A 44 -11.52 12.07 2.62
N PRO A 45 -12.36 12.52 1.67
CA PRO A 45 -11.92 12.83 0.32
C PRO A 45 -10.97 14.03 0.32
N THR A 46 -9.95 13.98 -0.54
CA THR A 46 -9.03 15.08 -0.83
C THR A 46 -9.16 15.48 -2.30
N PHE A 47 -8.39 16.48 -2.74
CA PHE A 47 -8.37 16.88 -4.16
C PHE A 47 -7.97 15.71 -5.09
N ILE A 48 -7.25 14.70 -4.57
CA ILE A 48 -6.86 13.48 -5.30
C ILE A 48 -8.07 12.65 -5.73
N ASN A 49 -9.21 12.77 -5.04
CA ASN A 49 -10.44 12.08 -5.44
C ASN A 49 -10.93 12.49 -6.83
N SER A 50 -10.53 13.67 -7.31
CA SER A 50 -10.86 14.20 -8.64
C SER A 50 -9.73 14.01 -9.67
N SER A 51 -8.61 13.38 -9.29
CA SER A 51 -7.44 13.16 -10.16
C SER A 51 -7.50 11.83 -10.90
N TYR A 52 -6.91 11.77 -12.09
CA TYR A 52 -6.64 10.52 -12.80
C TYR A 52 -5.77 9.59 -11.94
N GLY A 53 -6.12 8.30 -11.93
CA GLY A 53 -5.49 7.30 -11.07
C GLY A 53 -5.99 7.31 -9.62
N TRP A 54 -6.85 8.27 -9.23
CA TRP A 54 -7.40 8.37 -7.87
C TRP A 54 -6.28 8.30 -6.82
N HIS A 55 -6.50 7.62 -5.69
CA HIS A 55 -5.47 7.38 -4.68
C HIS A 55 -4.41 6.33 -5.09
N PHE A 56 -4.58 5.63 -6.22
CA PHE A 56 -3.59 4.66 -6.72
C PHE A 56 -2.35 5.30 -7.34
N GLN A 57 -2.25 6.63 -7.31
CA GLN A 57 -1.02 7.37 -7.58
C GLN A 57 0.03 7.16 -6.48
N TYR A 58 -0.41 6.85 -5.26
CA TYR A 58 0.47 6.65 -4.12
C TYR A 58 0.97 5.20 -4.05
N LEU A 59 2.29 5.04 -3.92
CA LEU A 59 2.90 3.72 -3.71
C LEU A 59 2.31 2.99 -2.50
N THR A 60 1.97 3.72 -1.42
CA THR A 60 1.31 3.17 -0.23
C THR A 60 -0.02 2.49 -0.56
N ILE A 61 -0.84 3.06 -1.45
CA ILE A 61 -2.15 2.50 -1.80
C ILE A 61 -2.03 1.33 -2.77
N LEU A 62 -1.06 1.40 -3.69
CA LEU A 62 -0.71 0.25 -4.54
C LEU A 62 -0.22 -0.93 -3.70
N GLY A 63 0.71 -0.66 -2.77
CA GLY A 63 1.21 -1.66 -1.82
C GLY A 63 0.08 -2.28 -0.99
N LEU A 64 -0.76 -1.44 -0.36
CA LEU A 64 -1.90 -1.88 0.44
C LEU A 64 -2.87 -2.77 -0.37
N SER A 65 -3.03 -2.50 -1.66
CA SER A 65 -3.85 -3.30 -2.56
C SER A 65 -3.25 -4.68 -2.80
N VAL A 66 -1.94 -4.78 -3.02
CA VAL A 66 -1.25 -6.07 -3.14
C VAL A 66 -1.26 -6.80 -1.79
N ALA A 67 -1.04 -6.12 -0.67
CA ALA A 67 -1.15 -6.69 0.68
C ALA A 67 -2.55 -7.29 0.94
N THR A 68 -3.60 -6.57 0.51
CA THR A 68 -4.98 -7.05 0.59
C THR A 68 -5.18 -8.29 -0.27
N LEU A 69 -4.70 -8.30 -1.51
CA LEU A 69 -4.77 -9.49 -2.37
C LEU A 69 -4.00 -10.68 -1.76
N THR A 70 -2.81 -10.46 -1.20
CA THR A 70 -2.04 -11.47 -0.46
C THR A 70 -2.90 -12.08 0.64
N PHE A 71 -3.53 -11.26 1.48
CA PHE A 71 -4.33 -11.72 2.62
C PHE A 71 -5.67 -12.35 2.20
N VAL A 72 -6.28 -11.93 1.08
CA VAL A 72 -7.43 -12.62 0.49
C VAL A 72 -7.04 -14.01 0.02
N CYS A 73 -5.96 -14.15 -0.76
CA CYS A 73 -5.46 -15.45 -1.18
C CYS A 73 -5.10 -16.34 0.02
N ALA A 74 -4.52 -15.75 1.06
CA ALA A 74 -4.12 -16.46 2.26
C ALA A 74 -5.33 -16.96 3.08
N LEU A 75 -6.33 -16.11 3.31
CA LEU A 75 -7.56 -16.51 4.00
C LEU A 75 -8.31 -17.58 3.20
N LEU A 76 -8.43 -17.43 1.88
CA LEU A 76 -9.05 -18.45 1.03
C LEU A 76 -8.26 -19.76 1.08
N ALA A 77 -6.92 -19.72 1.07
CA ALA A 77 -6.09 -20.92 1.24
C ALA A 77 -6.35 -21.59 2.60
N ASP A 78 -6.48 -20.82 3.68
CA ASP A 78 -6.80 -21.34 5.01
C ASP A 78 -8.19 -21.97 5.05
N LEU A 79 -9.19 -21.38 4.39
CA LEU A 79 -10.57 -21.90 4.39
C LEU A 79 -10.73 -23.14 3.50
N THR A 80 -10.14 -23.13 2.31
CA THR A 80 -10.37 -24.18 1.30
C THR A 80 -9.26 -25.23 1.23
N LEU A 81 -8.14 -25.05 1.95
CA LEU A 81 -6.95 -25.90 1.88
C LEU A 81 -6.36 -26.04 0.47
N SER A 82 -6.53 -25.01 -0.37
CA SER A 82 -6.09 -25.05 -1.77
C SER A 82 -4.59 -24.81 -1.90
N PRO A 83 -3.81 -25.76 -2.45
CA PRO A 83 -2.37 -25.56 -2.68
C PRO A 83 -2.09 -24.42 -3.67
N THR A 84 -2.99 -24.19 -4.63
CA THR A 84 -2.87 -23.11 -5.62
C THR A 84 -3.00 -21.75 -4.97
N LEU A 85 -3.99 -21.56 -4.10
CA LEU A 85 -4.15 -20.31 -3.34
C LEU A 85 -3.00 -20.11 -2.36
N PHE A 86 -2.52 -21.18 -1.72
CA PHE A 86 -1.35 -21.11 -0.86
C PHE A 86 -0.10 -20.69 -1.64
N ARG A 87 0.12 -21.21 -2.84
CA ARG A 87 1.22 -20.78 -3.71
C ARG A 87 1.06 -19.32 -4.14
N ALA A 88 -0.16 -18.92 -4.51
CA ALA A 88 -0.44 -17.54 -4.89
C ALA A 88 -0.16 -16.57 -3.74
N LYS A 89 -0.61 -16.87 -2.49
CA LYS A 89 -0.29 -16.04 -1.33
C LYS A 89 1.21 -15.85 -1.16
N ASN A 90 1.99 -16.92 -1.32
CA ASN A 90 3.43 -16.87 -1.06
C ASN A 90 4.17 -16.08 -2.15
N ILE A 91 3.76 -16.22 -3.41
CA ILE A 91 4.31 -15.41 -4.52
C ILE A 91 4.01 -13.94 -4.30
N LEU A 92 2.77 -13.61 -3.91
CA LEU A 92 2.38 -12.23 -3.63
C LEU A 92 3.14 -11.67 -2.42
N ALA A 93 3.26 -12.45 -1.33
CA ALA A 93 3.97 -12.07 -0.11
C ALA A 93 5.46 -11.77 -0.35
N LEU A 94 6.11 -12.45 -1.31
CA LEU A 94 7.50 -12.17 -1.72
C LEU A 94 7.69 -10.78 -2.32
N CYS A 95 6.62 -10.19 -2.86
CA CYS A 95 6.61 -8.83 -3.39
C CYS A 95 6.06 -7.84 -2.34
N SER A 96 4.89 -8.11 -1.79
CA SER A 96 4.18 -7.17 -0.92
C SER A 96 4.90 -6.94 0.40
N THR A 97 5.48 -7.97 1.02
CA THR A 97 6.14 -7.81 2.34
C THR A 97 7.33 -6.86 2.29
N PRO A 98 8.35 -7.06 1.42
CA PRO A 98 9.46 -6.13 1.35
C PRO A 98 9.04 -4.73 0.87
N LEU A 99 8.04 -4.63 -0.02
CA LEU A 99 7.50 -3.36 -0.47
C LEU A 99 6.86 -2.57 0.69
N GLU A 100 5.99 -3.20 1.48
CA GLU A 100 5.34 -2.58 2.64
C GLU A 100 6.32 -2.21 3.74
N VAL A 101 7.31 -3.07 4.01
CA VAL A 101 8.39 -2.75 4.96
C VAL A 101 9.18 -1.53 4.48
N LEU A 102 9.50 -1.45 3.19
CA LEU A 102 10.19 -0.29 2.60
C LEU A 102 9.33 0.98 2.73
N ILE A 103 8.04 0.91 2.37
CA ILE A 103 7.09 2.03 2.50
C ILE A 103 7.05 2.52 3.95
N SER A 104 6.91 1.61 4.91
CA SER A 104 6.89 1.93 6.35
C SER A 104 8.18 2.64 6.80
N ILE A 105 9.34 2.10 6.43
CA ILE A 105 10.64 2.66 6.83
C ILE A 105 10.83 4.05 6.22
N LEU A 106 10.54 4.21 4.92
CA LEU A 106 10.68 5.50 4.24
C LEU A 106 9.72 6.53 4.82
N TYR A 107 8.45 6.17 5.01
CA TYR A 107 7.43 7.06 5.53
C TYR A 107 7.78 7.59 6.91
N TRP A 108 8.03 6.70 7.88
CA TRP A 108 8.33 7.10 9.25
C TRP A 108 9.72 7.72 9.38
N GLY A 109 10.69 7.26 8.59
CA GLY A 109 12.04 7.83 8.56
C GLY A 109 12.06 9.28 8.08
N ILE A 110 11.38 9.58 6.98
CA ILE A 110 11.28 10.97 6.47
C ILE A 110 10.40 11.80 7.41
N SER A 111 9.26 11.26 7.87
CA SER A 111 8.36 11.98 8.78
C SER A 111 8.99 12.35 10.13
N ALA A 112 9.98 11.59 10.59
CA ALA A 112 10.74 11.90 11.80
C ALA A 112 11.68 13.10 11.63
N ILE A 113 12.06 13.44 10.39
CA ILE A 113 12.88 14.60 10.06
C ILE A 113 11.96 15.80 9.76
N ASP A 114 11.09 15.63 8.76
CA ASP A 114 10.11 16.62 8.36
C ASP A 114 8.93 15.95 7.64
N ARG A 115 7.78 15.94 8.28
CA ARG A 115 6.54 15.33 7.74
C ARG A 115 6.03 16.03 6.48
N SER A 116 6.33 17.32 6.31
CA SER A 116 5.87 18.08 5.14
C SER A 116 6.49 17.59 3.82
N LEU A 117 7.59 16.83 3.90
CA LEU A 117 8.23 16.21 2.73
C LEU A 117 7.45 15.03 2.14
N VAL A 118 6.54 14.43 2.91
CA VAL A 118 5.76 13.26 2.48
C VAL A 118 4.26 13.54 2.44
N VAL A 119 3.78 14.36 3.37
CA VAL A 119 2.36 14.72 3.48
C VAL A 119 2.24 16.24 3.37
N PRO A 120 1.56 16.76 2.34
CA PRO A 120 1.31 18.19 2.22
C PRO A 120 0.60 18.71 3.48
N PRO A 121 0.96 19.90 4.00
CA PRO A 121 0.38 20.49 5.22
C PRO A 121 -1.14 20.66 5.19
N GLU A 122 -1.78 20.67 4.01
CA GLU A 122 -3.23 20.75 3.86
C GLU A 122 -3.91 19.40 4.17
N ILE A 123 -3.21 18.29 3.98
CA ILE A 123 -3.75 16.95 4.18
C ILE A 123 -3.54 16.53 5.63
N HIS A 124 -4.65 16.48 6.37
CA HIS A 124 -4.66 16.01 7.75
C HIS A 124 -5.05 14.53 7.80
N ILE A 125 -4.12 13.68 8.22
CA ILE A 125 -4.33 12.25 8.40
C ILE A 125 -4.50 11.97 9.90
N ALA A 126 -5.61 11.34 10.30
CA ALA A 126 -5.80 10.93 11.68
C ALA A 126 -4.68 9.96 12.12
N PRO A 127 -4.12 10.04 13.34
CA PRO A 127 -2.98 9.22 13.75
C PRO A 127 -3.21 7.71 13.61
N TRP A 128 -4.44 7.24 13.90
CA TRP A 128 -4.79 5.84 13.72
C TRP A 128 -4.84 5.43 12.24
N ALA A 129 -5.23 6.35 11.35
CA ALA A 129 -5.30 6.09 9.92
C ALA A 129 -3.89 6.00 9.38
N ASP A 130 -3.00 6.88 9.86
CA ASP A 130 -1.59 6.87 9.53
C ASP A 130 -0.92 5.53 9.86
N ILE A 131 -1.18 4.99 11.05
CA ILE A 131 -0.76 3.64 11.45
C ILE A 131 -1.36 2.59 10.50
N GLY A 132 -2.64 2.72 10.14
CA GLY A 132 -3.33 1.82 9.23
C GLY A 132 -2.78 1.81 7.79
N PHE A 133 -2.31 2.95 7.30
CA PHE A 133 -1.69 3.08 5.97
C PHE A 133 -0.24 2.59 5.96
N HIS A 134 0.56 3.01 6.95
CA HIS A 134 2.01 2.92 6.84
C HIS A 134 2.66 1.87 7.74
N ALA A 135 1.98 1.38 8.79
CA ALA A 135 2.56 0.42 9.73
C ALA A 135 1.84 -0.93 9.72
N MET A 136 0.50 -0.95 9.71
CA MET A 136 -0.25 -2.21 9.79
C MET A 136 0.04 -3.20 8.67
N PRO A 137 0.15 -2.79 7.38
CA PRO A 137 0.46 -3.73 6.30
C PRO A 137 1.83 -4.38 6.47
N SER A 138 2.86 -3.59 6.81
CA SER A 138 4.22 -4.10 7.00
C SER A 138 4.32 -5.05 8.19
N ILE A 139 3.69 -4.71 9.32
CA ILE A 139 3.64 -5.56 10.52
C ILE A 139 2.96 -6.89 10.21
N LEU A 140 1.75 -6.86 9.66
CA LEU A 140 0.94 -8.06 9.47
C LEU A 140 1.52 -8.98 8.39
N LEU A 141 2.02 -8.45 7.27
CA LEU A 141 2.71 -9.24 6.26
C LEU A 141 3.99 -9.85 6.79
N THR A 142 4.76 -9.13 7.60
CA THR A 142 5.98 -9.67 8.22
C THR A 142 5.64 -10.81 9.19
N LEU A 143 4.56 -10.68 9.98
CA LEU A 143 4.09 -11.76 10.84
C LEU A 143 3.64 -12.99 10.02
N ASP A 144 2.87 -12.80 8.94
CA ASP A 144 2.50 -13.91 8.03
C ASP A 144 3.74 -14.58 7.41
N LEU A 145 4.68 -13.79 6.89
CA LEU A 145 5.89 -14.29 6.24
C LEU A 145 6.78 -15.09 7.21
N LEU A 146 6.95 -14.62 8.45
CA LEU A 146 7.84 -15.26 9.42
C LEU A 146 7.22 -16.48 10.11
N PHE A 147 5.91 -16.47 10.36
CA PHE A 147 5.25 -17.48 11.20
C PHE A 147 4.33 -18.43 10.44
N PHE A 148 3.77 -18.02 9.30
CA PHE A 148 2.71 -18.75 8.60
C PHE A 148 3.01 -19.04 7.13
N SER A 149 4.22 -18.69 6.68
CA SER A 149 4.73 -18.98 5.33
C SER A 149 5.98 -19.87 5.43
N PRO A 150 6.20 -20.77 4.45
CA PRO A 150 7.42 -21.56 4.43
C PRO A 150 8.61 -20.65 4.13
N PRO A 151 9.84 -21.05 4.49
CA PRO A 151 11.03 -20.26 4.26
C PRO A 151 11.31 -20.16 2.75
N TRP A 152 10.80 -19.13 2.11
CA TRP A 152 11.11 -18.80 0.72
C TRP A 152 12.32 -17.88 0.68
N THR A 153 13.34 -18.30 -0.07
CA THR A 153 14.50 -17.47 -0.36
C THR A 153 14.47 -17.12 -1.84
N LEU A 154 14.23 -15.84 -2.16
CA LEU A 154 14.50 -15.32 -3.50
C LEU A 154 16.01 -15.15 -3.65
N GLY A 155 16.57 -15.72 -4.73
CA GLY A 155 17.95 -15.43 -5.11
C GLY A 155 18.13 -13.94 -5.44
N HIS A 156 19.37 -13.43 -5.31
CA HIS A 156 19.66 -12.01 -5.51
C HIS A 156 19.24 -11.50 -6.90
N VAL A 157 19.46 -12.27 -7.96
CA VAL A 157 19.13 -11.86 -9.34
C VAL A 157 17.60 -11.71 -9.55
N PRO A 158 16.76 -12.72 -9.24
CA PRO A 158 15.30 -12.55 -9.26
C PRO A 158 14.80 -11.41 -8.37
N ALA A 159 15.38 -11.22 -7.18
CA ALA A 159 15.00 -10.13 -6.29
C ALA A 159 15.31 -8.75 -6.89
N MET A 160 16.50 -8.57 -7.47
CA MET A 160 16.87 -7.35 -8.20
C MET A 160 15.96 -7.11 -9.40
N GLY A 161 15.70 -8.14 -10.20
CA GLY A 161 14.81 -8.06 -11.35
C GLY A 161 13.40 -7.62 -10.95
N LEU A 162 12.84 -8.24 -9.90
CA LEU A 162 11.52 -7.89 -9.37
C LEU A 162 11.49 -6.45 -8.84
N SER A 163 12.48 -6.05 -8.04
CA SER A 163 12.58 -4.69 -7.50
C SER A 163 12.68 -3.64 -8.61
N SER A 164 13.51 -3.88 -9.62
CA SER A 164 13.65 -2.97 -10.77
C SER A 164 12.38 -2.88 -11.58
N ALA A 165 11.69 -4.00 -11.82
CA ALA A 165 10.42 -4.03 -12.54
C ALA A 165 9.33 -3.23 -11.80
N ILE A 166 9.23 -3.38 -10.47
CA ILE A 166 8.30 -2.62 -9.64
C ILE A 166 8.63 -1.12 -9.69
N ALA A 167 9.91 -0.76 -9.54
CA ALA A 167 10.34 0.63 -9.57
C ALA A 167 10.04 1.32 -10.90
N VAL A 168 10.42 0.69 -12.02
CA VAL A 168 10.16 1.22 -13.37
C VAL A 168 8.65 1.26 -13.66
N GLY A 169 7.91 0.22 -13.28
CA GLY A 169 6.46 0.17 -13.46
C GLY A 169 5.74 1.27 -12.69
N TYR A 170 6.12 1.49 -11.43
CA TYR A 170 5.58 2.58 -10.61
C TYR A 170 5.93 3.95 -11.18
N TRP A 171 7.19 4.15 -11.60
CA TRP A 171 7.60 5.41 -12.23
C TRP A 171 6.79 5.70 -13.49
N ALA A 172 6.64 4.72 -14.39
CA ALA A 172 5.83 4.87 -15.59
C ALA A 172 4.36 5.19 -15.27
N TRP A 173 3.80 4.58 -14.23
CA TRP A 173 2.43 4.84 -13.79
C TRP A 173 2.25 6.25 -13.20
N VAL A 174 3.19 6.72 -12.38
CA VAL A 174 3.16 8.08 -11.83
C VAL A 174 3.29 9.12 -12.94
N GLU A 175 4.14 8.87 -13.94
CA GLU A 175 4.27 9.75 -15.11
C GLU A 175 2.98 9.77 -15.94
N GLU A 176 2.33 8.62 -16.12
CA GLU A 176 1.01 8.56 -16.74
C GLU A 176 0.02 9.46 -16.00
N CYS A 177 -0.04 9.35 -14.67
CA CYS A 177 -0.92 10.18 -13.85
C CYS A 177 -0.58 11.68 -13.96
N PHE A 178 0.70 12.03 -13.97
CA PHE A 178 1.17 13.40 -14.18
C PHE A 178 0.71 13.96 -15.53
N ARG A 179 0.79 13.19 -16.62
CA ARG A 179 0.35 13.65 -17.95
C ARG A 179 -1.14 14.02 -18.00
N HIS A 180 -1.99 13.37 -17.21
CA HIS A 180 -3.43 13.70 -17.13
C HIS A 180 -3.74 14.79 -16.10
N ASN A 181 -3.03 14.80 -14.97
CA ASN A 181 -3.32 15.68 -13.83
C ASN A 181 -2.57 17.02 -13.90
N GLY A 182 -1.44 17.09 -14.61
CA GLY A 182 -0.53 18.24 -14.64
C GLY A 182 0.25 18.48 -13.33
N LEU A 183 0.06 17.62 -12.32
CA LEU A 183 0.64 17.70 -10.99
C LEU A 183 0.92 16.29 -10.47
N TYR A 184 2.02 16.11 -9.74
CA TYR A 184 2.27 14.89 -9.00
C TYR A 184 1.42 14.86 -7.72
N ALA A 185 1.12 13.68 -7.19
CA ALA A 185 0.26 13.53 -6.01
C ALA A 185 0.84 14.16 -4.71
N ALA A 186 2.14 14.47 -4.70
CA ALA A 186 2.83 15.19 -3.63
C ALA A 186 3.02 16.69 -3.93
N ALA A 187 2.64 17.16 -5.12
CA ALA A 187 2.73 18.57 -5.48
C ALA A 187 1.48 19.33 -5.05
N HIS A 188 1.68 20.51 -4.47
CA HIS A 188 0.58 21.42 -4.15
C HIS A 188 -0.12 21.85 -5.45
N PRO A 189 -1.47 21.84 -5.49
CA PRO A 189 -2.15 22.56 -6.55
C PRO A 189 -1.71 24.04 -6.49
N PRO A 190 -1.43 24.69 -7.63
CA PRO A 190 -1.13 26.11 -7.62
C PRO A 190 -2.29 26.83 -6.94
N VAL A 191 -1.97 27.69 -5.97
CA VAL A 191 -2.93 28.60 -5.34
C VAL A 191 -3.36 29.61 -6.41
N TYR A 192 -4.24 29.20 -7.33
CA TYR A 192 -4.81 30.08 -8.34
C TYR A 192 -6.30 30.23 -8.07
N GLY A 193 -6.58 31.10 -7.09
CA GLY A 193 -7.93 31.45 -6.65
C GLY A 193 -8.01 32.83 -6.02
N ARG A 194 -7.13 33.77 -6.40
CA ARG A 194 -7.27 35.18 -5.97
C ARG A 194 -6.86 36.23 -7.01
N GLY A 195 -6.95 35.96 -8.31
CA GLY A 195 -6.54 36.99 -9.28
C GLY A 195 -6.92 36.82 -10.75
N ALA A 196 -7.88 35.97 -11.11
CA ALA A 196 -8.20 35.74 -12.53
C ALA A 196 -9.70 35.60 -12.82
N ALA A 197 -10.53 36.26 -12.02
CA ALA A 197 -11.97 36.32 -12.25
C ALA A 197 -12.50 37.77 -12.22
N ASP A 198 -11.64 38.79 -12.27
CA ASP A 198 -12.05 40.20 -12.23
C ASP A 198 -11.61 41.04 -13.46
N ASP A 199 -10.85 40.45 -14.39
CA ASP A 199 -10.51 41.09 -15.66
C ASP A 199 -11.34 40.48 -16.79
N GLY A 200 -12.59 40.93 -16.91
CA GLY A 200 -13.44 40.45 -18.00
C GLY A 200 -14.83 41.05 -18.14
N GLN A 201 -15.17 42.09 -17.37
CA GLN A 201 -16.52 42.64 -17.44
C GLN A 201 -16.63 44.16 -17.26
N HIS A 202 -15.69 44.94 -17.81
CA HIS A 202 -15.95 46.36 -18.07
C HIS A 202 -15.40 46.75 -19.45
N GLY A 203 -16.29 46.71 -20.44
CA GLY A 203 -16.02 47.10 -21.81
C GLY A 203 -17.31 47.16 -22.64
N VAL A 204 -18.32 47.87 -22.15
CA VAL A 204 -19.42 48.36 -22.99
C VAL A 204 -19.15 49.84 -23.24
N ALA A 205 -18.88 50.17 -24.50
CA ALA A 205 -18.72 51.53 -24.97
C ALA A 205 -20.04 52.32 -24.88
N GLU A 206 -19.90 53.57 -24.43
CA GLU A 206 -20.67 54.78 -24.74
C GLU A 206 -21.90 54.66 -25.66
N MET A 207 -23.06 55.17 -25.17
CA MET A 207 -23.91 56.13 -25.89
C MET A 207 -25.07 56.64 -25.00
N ASP A 208 -25.10 57.95 -24.81
CA ASP A 208 -26.26 58.86 -24.66
C ASP A 208 -27.42 58.51 -23.69
N VAL A 209 -27.66 59.37 -22.70
CA VAL A 209 -28.84 60.27 -22.59
C VAL A 209 -28.78 61.05 -21.26
N CYS A 210 -28.78 62.39 -21.40
CA CYS A 210 -28.93 63.47 -20.40
C CYS A 210 -27.82 63.75 -19.39
#